data_AF-A0A7V2SYY1-F1
#
_entry.id   AF-A0A7V2SYY1-F1
#
_cell.length_a   1.000
_cell.length_b   1.000
_cell.length_c   1.000
_cell.angle_alpha   90.00
_cell.angle_beta   90.00
_cell.angle_gamma   90.00
#
_symmetry.space_group_name_H-M   'P 1'
#
loop_
_entity.id
_entity.type
_entity.pdbx_description
1 polymer ?
#
loop_
_entity_poly.entity_id
_entity_poly.type
_entity_poly.pdbx_seq_one_letter_code
_entity_poly.pdbx_strand_id
1 'polypeptide(L)'
;MIQKSLETWGVYYIDNYINNKQFYFPAFSPEKITKIALWLSFLVGFLATLITVSFDLILIADQPLLSVSPSVLALIAVVNVLVIVLEFWLLFHIGFIVTARYIHEAEQQQSLGLDIRRTLVRAVLELDEPAPERSFGLNPYRKRSRHYWLLVALYKVKVLFSNILAKVLLRKIVGRTSARTYVPFISTLITGFWDAWVQASVLKEVRLRISAKLYILDVISALKQSDPSQDYVTSLARTVAVRIELFGNYNANLDYLLNQIESLYSGSVSNQDKLFETSLFLEGYTKLSAIEQKNISQIACRLMALKRGLLSKEEKEVLKKLNIDDSKFTIQRHAMMSY
;
A
#
# COMPACT_ATOMS: atom_id res chain seq x y z
N MET A 1 4.93 20.80 1.56
CA MET A 1 5.76 21.13 0.38
C MET A 1 6.56 19.92 -0.11
N ILE A 2 7.37 19.28 0.74
CA ILE A 2 8.22 18.12 0.38
C ILE A 2 7.44 16.93 -0.20
N GLN A 3 6.33 16.52 0.43
CA GLN A 3 5.50 15.39 -0.04
C GLN A 3 4.98 15.60 -1.47
N LYS A 4 4.55 16.82 -1.81
CA LYS A 4 4.05 17.16 -3.15
C LYS A 4 5.16 17.12 -4.20
N SER A 5 6.38 17.55 -3.85
CA SER A 5 7.55 17.45 -4.72
C SER A 5 7.95 15.99 -4.98
N LEU A 6 7.97 15.16 -3.94
CA LEU A 6 8.26 13.73 -4.06
C LEU A 6 7.21 12.99 -4.90
N GLU A 7 5.92 13.32 -4.72
CA GLU A 7 4.85 12.78 -5.53
C GLU A 7 4.99 13.18 -7.01
N THR A 8 5.29 14.45 -7.29
CA THR A 8 5.48 14.93 -8.67
C THR A 8 6.67 14.24 -9.33
N TRP A 9 7.77 14.06 -8.58
CA TRP A 9 8.94 13.32 -9.03
C TRP A 9 8.62 11.86 -9.35
N GLY A 10 7.89 11.16 -8.47
CA GLY A 10 7.49 9.78 -8.72
C GLY A 10 6.55 9.62 -9.92
N VAL A 11 5.60 10.55 -10.10
CA VAL A 11 4.71 10.56 -11.29
C VAL A 11 5.52 10.73 -12.56
N TYR A 12 6.45 11.70 -12.58
CA TYR A 12 7.37 11.90 -13.70
C TYR A 12 8.15 10.63 -14.03
N TYR A 13 8.67 9.91 -13.03
CA TYR A 13 9.38 8.65 -13.26
C TYR A 13 8.49 7.57 -13.87
N ILE A 14 7.31 7.33 -13.31
CA ILE A 14 6.37 6.34 -13.86
C ILE A 14 5.98 6.69 -15.30
N ASP A 15 5.62 7.94 -15.55
CA ASP A 15 5.24 8.41 -16.89
C ASP A 15 6.39 8.26 -17.88
N ASN A 16 7.62 8.58 -17.44
CA ASN A 16 8.81 8.38 -18.24
C ASN A 16 9.01 6.90 -18.61
N TYR A 17 8.80 5.95 -17.69
CA TYR A 17 8.88 4.52 -18.02
C TYR A 17 7.76 4.02 -18.94
N ILE A 18 6.55 4.54 -18.78
CA ILE A 18 5.42 4.19 -19.65
C ILE A 18 5.66 4.70 -21.07
N ASN A 19 6.15 5.94 -21.19
CA ASN A 19 6.32 6.63 -22.49
C ASN A 19 7.60 6.18 -23.21
N ASN A 20 8.72 6.03 -22.49
CA ASN A 20 9.95 5.50 -23.04
C ASN A 20 9.87 3.97 -23.09
N LYS A 21 9.25 3.47 -24.16
CA LYS A 21 9.16 2.04 -24.57
C LYS A 21 10.51 1.28 -24.63
N GLN A 22 11.63 1.93 -24.28
CA GLN A 22 12.99 1.39 -24.36
C GLN A 22 13.33 0.39 -23.26
N PHE A 23 12.63 0.36 -22.13
CA PHE A 23 12.73 -0.77 -21.21
C PHE A 23 11.77 -1.85 -21.67
N TYR A 24 12.27 -2.71 -22.57
CA TYR A 24 11.70 -4.03 -22.80
C TYR A 24 11.69 -4.74 -21.45
N PHE A 25 10.58 -4.63 -20.71
CA PHE A 25 10.21 -5.66 -19.77
C PHE A 25 10.19 -6.94 -20.60
N PRO A 26 11.12 -7.90 -20.40
CA PRO A 26 10.89 -9.23 -20.92
C PRO A 26 9.45 -9.63 -20.58
N ALA A 27 8.79 -10.39 -21.46
CA ALA A 27 7.39 -10.83 -21.31
C ALA A 27 7.23 -11.82 -20.15
N PHE A 28 7.63 -11.40 -18.96
CA PHE A 28 7.53 -12.10 -17.70
C PHE A 28 6.18 -11.78 -17.09
N SER A 29 5.59 -12.79 -16.46
CA SER A 29 4.36 -12.60 -15.71
C SER A 29 4.59 -11.62 -14.55
N PRO A 30 3.55 -10.88 -14.10
CA PRO A 30 3.61 -9.99 -12.95
C PRO A 30 4.24 -10.64 -11.70
N GLU A 31 4.02 -11.95 -11.50
CA GLU A 31 4.65 -12.73 -10.44
C GLU A 31 6.18 -12.85 -10.59
N LYS A 32 6.67 -13.13 -11.81
CA LYS A 32 8.11 -13.24 -12.09
C LYS A 32 8.78 -11.88 -11.91
N ILE A 33 8.16 -10.81 -12.40
CA ILE A 33 8.67 -9.44 -12.25
C ILE A 33 8.73 -9.05 -10.78
N THR A 34 7.72 -9.43 -9.99
CA THR A 34 7.77 -9.27 -8.53
C THR A 34 8.99 -9.97 -7.95
N LYS A 35 9.16 -11.27 -8.22
CA LYS A 35 10.26 -12.07 -7.65
C LYS A 35 11.62 -11.47 -8.00
N ILE A 36 11.81 -11.02 -9.24
CA ILE A 36 13.02 -10.33 -9.68
C ILE A 36 13.22 -9.04 -8.87
N ALA A 37 12.18 -8.22 -8.72
CA ALA A 37 12.25 -6.99 -7.95
C ALA A 37 12.61 -7.24 -6.48
N LEU A 38 12.09 -8.30 -5.86
CA LEU A 38 12.44 -8.69 -4.49
C LEU A 38 13.91 -9.10 -4.38
N TRP A 39 14.40 -9.91 -5.33
CA TRP A 39 15.81 -10.30 -5.39
C TRP A 39 16.74 -9.11 -5.61
N LEU A 40 16.37 -8.19 -6.49
CA LEU A 40 17.14 -6.96 -6.72
C LEU A 40 17.13 -6.07 -5.47
N SER A 41 16.00 -5.92 -4.80
CA SER A 41 15.90 -5.14 -3.56
C SER A 41 16.75 -5.74 -2.45
N PHE A 42 16.75 -7.07 -2.32
CA PHE A 42 17.67 -7.78 -1.44
C PHE A 42 19.13 -7.47 -1.76
N LEU A 43 19.51 -7.55 -3.03
CA LEU A 43 20.88 -7.33 -3.46
C LEU A 43 21.32 -5.87 -3.23
N VAL A 44 20.44 -4.91 -3.48
CA VAL A 44 20.70 -3.48 -3.23
C VAL A 44 21.00 -3.25 -1.74
N GLY A 45 20.13 -3.70 -0.84
CA GLY A 45 20.33 -3.55 0.60
C GLY A 45 21.54 -4.31 1.14
N PHE A 46 21.75 -5.51 0.61
CA PHE A 46 22.94 -6.31 0.92
C PHE A 46 24.23 -5.60 0.50
N LEU A 47 24.33 -5.13 -0.75
CA LEU A 47 25.54 -4.48 -1.25
C LEU A 47 25.78 -3.13 -0.57
N ALA A 48 24.73 -2.33 -0.33
CA ALA A 48 24.83 -1.08 0.40
C ALA A 48 25.39 -1.31 1.82
N THR A 49 24.80 -2.26 2.56
CA THR A 49 25.29 -2.59 3.90
C THR A 49 26.70 -3.19 3.86
N LEU A 50 27.03 -4.00 2.84
CA LEU A 50 28.36 -4.59 2.70
C LEU A 50 29.43 -3.51 2.49
N ILE A 51 29.14 -2.48 1.69
CA ILE A 51 30.03 -1.34 1.47
C ILE A 51 30.25 -0.59 2.79
N THR A 52 29.18 -0.23 3.51
CA THR A 52 29.29 0.50 4.80
C THR A 52 30.10 -0.28 5.84
N VAL A 53 29.80 -1.58 5.98
CA VAL A 53 30.53 -2.49 6.89
C VAL A 53 32.00 -2.62 6.49
N SER A 54 32.30 -2.75 5.20
CA SER A 54 33.69 -2.87 4.72
C SER A 54 34.48 -1.60 5.00
N PHE A 55 33.87 -0.42 4.78
CA PHE A 55 34.47 0.86 5.12
C PHE A 55 34.73 1.01 6.62
N ASP A 56 33.76 0.64 7.47
CA ASP A 56 33.92 0.65 8.92
C ASP A 56 35.08 -0.25 9.36
N LEU A 57 35.18 -1.47 8.79
CA LEU A 57 36.25 -2.41 9.12
C LEU A 57 37.63 -1.92 8.67
N ILE A 58 37.75 -1.29 7.51
CA ILE A 58 39.03 -0.79 6.99
C ILE A 58 39.51 0.44 7.79
N LEU A 59 38.59 1.36 8.15
CA LEU A 59 38.97 2.65 8.75
C LEU A 59 39.07 2.63 10.27
N ILE A 60 38.32 1.76 10.97
CA ILE A 60 38.27 1.71 12.45
C ILE A 60 39.06 0.51 13.01
N ALA A 61 39.58 -0.38 12.17
CA ALA A 61 40.25 -1.64 12.56
C ALA A 61 40.92 -1.62 13.95
N ASP A 62 40.34 -2.36 14.90
CA ASP A 62 40.78 -2.57 16.29
C ASP A 62 40.99 -1.33 17.19
N GLN A 63 40.62 -0.13 16.74
CA GLN A 63 40.69 1.08 17.56
C GLN A 63 39.43 1.23 18.44
N PRO A 64 39.58 1.57 19.74
CA PRO A 64 38.44 1.98 20.55
C PRO A 64 37.81 3.25 19.98
N LEU A 65 36.47 3.33 19.94
CA LEU A 65 35.73 4.41 19.26
C LEU A 65 36.16 5.83 19.68
N LEU A 66 36.65 5.99 20.91
CA LEU A 66 37.10 7.25 21.51
C LEU A 66 38.52 7.67 21.06
N SER A 67 39.31 6.78 20.46
CA SER A 67 40.65 7.09 19.93
C SER A 67 40.65 7.44 18.43
N VAL A 68 39.52 7.30 17.76
CA VAL A 68 39.38 7.59 16.32
C VAL A 68 39.33 9.10 16.11
N SER A 69 40.15 9.61 15.19
CA SER A 69 40.16 11.03 14.82
C SER A 69 38.75 11.50 14.40
N PRO A 70 38.31 12.69 14.84
CA PRO A 70 37.02 13.28 14.41
C PRO A 70 36.86 13.36 12.88
N SER A 71 37.96 13.56 12.15
CA SER A 71 37.94 13.61 10.68
C SER A 71 37.57 12.26 10.04
N VAL A 72 38.04 11.16 10.62
CA VAL A 72 37.72 9.80 10.15
C VAL A 72 36.27 9.46 10.45
N LEU A 73 35.77 9.84 11.64
CA LEU A 73 34.35 9.68 11.99
C LEU A 73 33.44 10.49 11.06
N ALA A 74 33.83 11.73 10.74
CA ALA A 74 33.10 12.56 9.78
C ALA A 74 33.06 11.93 8.38
N LEU A 75 34.18 11.39 7.89
CA LEU A 75 34.25 10.70 6.61
C LEU A 75 33.32 9.47 6.57
N ILE A 76 33.35 8.64 7.62
CA ILE A 76 32.48 7.46 7.73
C ILE A 76 31.01 7.87 7.73
N ALA A 77 30.65 8.92 8.48
CA ALA A 77 29.29 9.44 8.48
C ALA A 77 28.84 9.90 7.09
N VAL A 78 29.69 10.62 6.36
CA VAL A 78 29.39 11.07 4.99
C VAL A 78 29.21 9.88 4.04
N VAL A 79 30.13 8.91 4.05
CA VAL A 79 30.02 7.72 3.20
C VAL A 79 28.73 6.93 3.51
N ASN A 80 28.41 6.74 4.80
CA ASN A 80 27.19 6.05 5.20
C ASN A 80 25.93 6.79 4.71
N VAL A 81 25.88 8.11 4.85
CA VAL A 81 24.75 8.92 4.34
C VAL A 81 24.63 8.77 2.82
N LEU A 82 25.74 8.84 2.07
CA LEU A 82 25.71 8.70 0.61
C LEU A 82 25.23 7.31 0.17
N VAL A 83 25.71 6.25 0.82
CA VAL A 83 25.29 4.88 0.52
C VAL A 83 23.81 4.67 0.83
N ILE A 84 23.33 5.17 1.98
CA ILE A 84 21.90 5.11 2.35
C ILE A 84 21.03 5.86 1.33
N VAL A 85 21.44 7.06 0.90
CA VAL A 85 20.70 7.82 -0.12
C VAL A 85 20.65 7.08 -1.45
N LEU A 86 21.76 6.48 -1.87
CA LEU A 86 21.84 5.68 -3.09
C LEU A 86 20.96 4.42 -3.00
N GLU A 87 21.01 3.71 -1.88
CA GLU A 87 20.18 2.55 -1.57
C GLU A 87 18.69 2.88 -1.69
N PHE A 88 18.23 3.91 -0.99
CA PHE A 88 16.83 4.37 -1.09
C PHE A 88 16.45 4.75 -2.51
N TRP A 89 17.32 5.48 -3.22
CA TRP A 89 17.07 5.87 -4.60
C TRP A 89 16.89 4.65 -5.51
N LEU A 90 17.76 3.63 -5.40
CA LEU A 90 17.67 2.39 -6.17
C LEU A 90 16.39 1.59 -5.83
N LEU A 91 16.03 1.48 -4.55
CA LEU A 91 14.81 0.78 -4.13
C LEU A 91 13.55 1.44 -4.69
N PHE A 92 13.46 2.77 -4.63
CA PHE A 92 12.34 3.49 -5.25
C PHE A 92 12.32 3.31 -6.77
N HIS A 93 13.48 3.34 -7.42
CA HIS A 93 13.58 3.11 -8.86
C HIS A 93 13.03 1.74 -9.26
N ILE A 94 13.39 0.68 -8.53
CA ILE A 94 12.84 -0.67 -8.70
C ILE A 94 11.32 -0.65 -8.50
N GLY A 95 10.83 0.02 -7.45
CA GLY A 95 9.39 0.17 -7.17
C GLY A 95 8.61 0.84 -8.30
N PHE A 96 9.13 1.93 -8.86
CA PHE A 96 8.49 2.65 -9.96
C PHE A 96 8.48 1.86 -11.26
N ILE A 97 9.58 1.18 -11.59
CA ILE A 97 9.68 0.32 -12.77
C ILE A 97 8.60 -0.77 -12.74
N VAL A 98 8.50 -1.50 -11.62
CA VAL A 98 7.50 -2.57 -11.47
C VAL A 98 6.07 -2.00 -11.48
N THR A 99 5.86 -0.84 -10.85
CA THR A 99 4.56 -0.18 -10.84
C THR A 99 4.14 0.27 -12.24
N ALA A 100 5.04 0.86 -13.01
CA ALA A 100 4.81 1.23 -14.40
C ALA A 100 4.42 0.01 -15.25
N ARG A 101 5.04 -1.14 -14.98
CA ARG A 101 4.67 -2.40 -15.64
C ARG A 101 3.26 -2.86 -15.27
N TYR A 102 2.90 -2.85 -13.99
CA TYR A 102 1.53 -3.21 -13.58
C TYR A 102 0.49 -2.26 -14.17
N ILE A 103 0.79 -0.96 -14.26
CA ILE A 103 -0.08 0.02 -14.94
C ILE A 103 -0.25 -0.36 -16.41
N HIS A 104 0.85 -0.66 -17.12
CA HIS A 104 0.80 -1.05 -18.52
C HIS A 104 -0.03 -2.31 -18.74
N GLU A 105 0.14 -3.35 -17.91
CA GLU A 105 -0.65 -4.59 -17.99
C GLU A 105 -2.14 -4.35 -17.70
N ALA A 106 -2.46 -3.50 -16.71
CA ALA A 106 -3.83 -3.16 -16.40
C ALA A 106 -4.49 -2.27 -17.47
N GLU A 107 -3.74 -1.34 -18.08
CA GLU A 107 -4.23 -0.48 -19.17
C GLU A 107 -4.54 -1.27 -20.46
N GLN A 108 -3.99 -2.48 -20.64
CA GLN A 108 -4.41 -3.39 -21.71
C GLN A 108 -5.85 -3.87 -21.55
N GLN A 109 -6.36 -3.91 -20.32
CA GLN A 109 -7.73 -4.32 -20.02
C GLN A 109 -8.67 -3.12 -20.01
N GLN A 110 -8.27 -2.05 -19.31
CA GLN A 110 -9.07 -0.85 -19.18
C GLN A 110 -8.23 0.37 -18.82
N SER A 111 -8.56 1.53 -19.40
CA SER A 111 -7.87 2.79 -19.11
C SER A 111 -8.05 3.20 -17.64
N LEU A 112 -6.95 3.26 -16.87
CA LEU A 112 -7.01 3.56 -15.44
C LEU A 112 -7.14 5.07 -15.12
N GLY A 113 -6.81 5.94 -16.08
CA GLY A 113 -6.79 7.40 -15.92
C GLY A 113 -5.53 7.91 -15.20
N LEU A 114 -5.29 9.23 -15.24
CA LEU A 114 -4.08 9.82 -14.65
C LEU A 114 -4.12 9.87 -13.12
N ASP A 115 -5.31 9.94 -12.51
CA ASP A 115 -5.45 10.09 -11.06
C ASP A 115 -4.96 8.87 -10.28
N ILE A 116 -5.02 7.67 -10.87
CA ILE A 116 -4.49 6.47 -10.20
C ILE A 116 -2.98 6.55 -10.04
N ARG A 117 -2.27 7.22 -10.96
CA ARG A 117 -0.79 7.27 -10.96
C ARG A 117 -0.29 7.92 -9.69
N ARG A 118 -0.92 9.01 -9.26
CA ARG A 118 -0.61 9.69 -7.99
C ARG A 118 -0.81 8.77 -6.78
N THR A 119 -1.93 8.04 -6.76
CA THR A 119 -2.25 7.08 -5.69
C THR A 119 -1.25 5.92 -5.64
N LEU A 120 -0.75 5.45 -6.79
CA LEU A 120 0.26 4.39 -6.85
C LEU A 120 1.66 4.90 -6.48
N VAL A 121 2.04 6.10 -6.91
CA VAL A 121 3.29 6.76 -6.50
C VAL A 121 3.33 6.95 -4.99
N ARG A 122 2.22 7.38 -4.39
CA ARG A 122 2.12 7.48 -2.93
C ARG A 122 2.27 6.12 -2.25
N ALA A 123 1.74 5.05 -2.83
CA ALA A 123 1.96 3.71 -2.31
C ALA A 123 3.44 3.29 -2.38
N VAL A 124 4.13 3.58 -3.49
CA VAL A 124 5.57 3.28 -3.66
C VAL A 124 6.44 4.07 -2.69
N LEU A 125 6.12 5.34 -2.49
CA LEU A 125 6.84 6.24 -1.59
C LEU A 125 6.38 6.13 -0.12
N GLU A 126 5.45 5.21 0.18
CA GLU A 126 4.78 5.07 1.48
C GLU A 126 4.21 6.40 2.05
N LEU A 127 3.77 7.28 1.16
CA LEU A 127 3.14 8.54 1.50
C LEU A 127 1.69 8.32 1.89
N ASP A 128 1.25 9.02 2.93
CA ASP A 128 -0.15 9.01 3.33
C ASP A 128 -1.03 9.63 2.24
N GLU A 129 -2.24 9.10 2.05
CA GLU A 129 -3.22 9.75 1.19
C GLU A 129 -3.69 11.04 1.87
N PRO A 130 -3.72 12.17 1.15
CA PRO A 130 -4.33 13.38 1.66
C PRO A 130 -5.79 13.05 1.92
N ALA A 131 -6.21 13.21 3.16
CA ALA A 131 -7.63 13.20 3.47
C ALA A 131 -8.24 14.36 2.66
N PRO A 132 -9.18 14.09 1.73
CA PRO A 132 -9.86 15.19 1.07
C PRO A 132 -10.63 16.00 2.11
N GLU A 133 -10.92 17.25 1.76
CA GLU A 133 -11.99 18.00 2.39
C GLU A 133 -13.29 17.21 2.24
N ARG A 134 -13.69 16.51 3.30
CA ARG A 134 -15.01 15.85 3.53
C ARG A 134 -15.87 15.65 2.26
N SER A 135 -15.42 14.85 1.30
CA SER A 135 -16.28 14.43 0.19
C SER A 135 -17.53 13.80 0.80
N PHE A 136 -18.71 14.39 0.55
CA PHE A 136 -20.01 13.96 1.12
C PHE A 136 -20.10 13.96 2.66
N GLY A 137 -19.34 14.79 3.37
CA GLY A 137 -19.37 14.82 4.84
C GLY A 137 -18.70 13.60 5.50
N LEU A 138 -18.10 12.70 4.72
CA LEU A 138 -17.48 11.47 5.22
C LEU A 138 -16.24 11.80 6.06
N ASN A 139 -16.24 11.33 7.32
CA ASN A 139 -15.04 11.30 8.14
C ASN A 139 -14.55 9.85 8.26
N PRO A 140 -13.59 9.41 7.41
CA PRO A 140 -13.08 8.06 7.44
C PRO A 140 -12.41 7.71 8.77
N TYR A 141 -12.06 8.69 9.60
CA TYR A 141 -11.38 8.46 10.88
C TYR A 141 -12.33 8.47 12.09
N ARG A 142 -13.65 8.63 11.88
CA ARG A 142 -14.63 8.75 12.97
C ARG A 142 -14.59 7.58 13.95
N LYS A 143 -14.42 6.36 13.45
CA LYS A 143 -14.39 5.13 14.27
C LYS A 143 -13.00 4.77 14.84
N ARG A 144 -11.97 5.59 14.61
CA ARG A 144 -10.64 5.33 15.21
C ARG A 144 -10.60 5.74 16.68
N SER A 145 -10.07 4.86 17.52
CA SER A 145 -9.77 5.18 18.91
C SER A 145 -8.67 6.25 18.99
N ARG A 146 -8.70 7.10 20.02
CA ARG A 146 -7.66 8.13 20.25
C ARG A 146 -6.25 7.51 20.40
N HIS A 147 -6.18 6.26 20.86
CA HIS A 147 -4.93 5.49 21.02
C HIS A 147 -4.40 4.89 19.72
N TYR A 148 -5.18 4.89 18.63
CA TYR A 148 -4.74 4.40 17.32
C TYR A 148 -3.51 5.17 16.82
N TRP A 149 -3.49 6.50 16.97
CA TRP A 149 -2.36 7.33 16.54
C TRP A 149 -1.08 7.03 17.34
N LEU A 150 -1.22 6.72 18.64
CA LEU A 150 -0.10 6.26 19.46
C LEU A 150 0.42 4.90 18.98
N LEU A 151 -0.47 3.97 18.64
CA LEU A 151 -0.10 2.64 18.12
C LEU A 151 0.55 2.72 16.73
N VAL A 152 0.07 3.59 15.84
CA VAL A 152 0.70 3.83 14.53
C VAL A 152 2.07 4.48 14.71
N ALA A 153 2.20 5.45 15.60
CA ALA A 153 3.49 6.05 15.93
C ALA A 153 4.46 5.00 16.49
N LEU A 154 4.02 4.18 17.46
CA LEU A 154 4.82 3.08 18.02
C LEU A 154 5.17 2.02 16.98
N TYR A 155 4.29 1.71 16.02
CA TYR A 155 4.59 0.79 14.93
C TYR A 155 5.66 1.34 13.98
N LYS A 156 5.53 2.62 13.56
CA LYS A 156 6.52 3.28 12.70
C LYS A 156 7.87 3.46 13.41
N VAL A 157 7.84 3.80 14.70
CA VAL A 157 9.04 3.85 15.55
C VAL A 157 9.63 2.46 15.75
N LYS A 158 8.82 1.42 15.95
CA LYS A 158 9.30 0.04 16.09
C LYS A 158 9.99 -0.43 14.83
N VAL A 159 9.49 -0.10 13.64
CA VAL A 159 10.14 -0.42 12.36
C VAL A 159 11.52 0.25 12.24
N LEU A 160 11.64 1.51 12.67
CA LEU A 160 12.92 2.23 12.73
C LEU A 160 13.87 1.65 13.81
N PHE A 161 13.33 1.36 15.00
CA PHE A 161 14.09 0.83 16.12
C PHE A 161 14.46 -0.64 15.98
N SER A 162 13.68 -1.47 15.27
CA SER A 162 13.99 -2.89 15.12
C SER A 162 15.27 -3.11 14.35
N ASN A 163 15.56 -2.28 13.35
CA ASN A 163 16.82 -2.33 12.61
C ASN A 163 18.01 -1.91 13.46
N ILE A 164 17.85 -0.89 14.31
CA ILE A 164 18.90 -0.43 15.22
C ILE A 164 19.11 -1.44 16.35
N LEU A 165 18.03 -1.93 16.95
CA LEU A 165 18.05 -2.85 18.08
C LEU A 165 18.57 -4.23 17.67
N ALA A 166 18.25 -4.72 16.47
CA ALA A 166 18.84 -5.95 15.93
C ALA A 166 20.35 -5.81 15.76
N LYS A 167 20.84 -4.69 15.19
CA LYS A 167 22.27 -4.39 15.06
C LYS A 167 22.98 -4.31 16.42
N VAL A 168 22.34 -3.71 17.43
CA VAL A 168 22.88 -3.57 18.79
C VAL A 168 22.88 -4.90 19.55
N LEU A 169 21.79 -5.68 19.48
CA LEU A 169 21.68 -6.99 20.14
C LEU A 169 22.66 -8.00 19.54
N LEU A 170 22.82 -8.03 18.21
CA LEU A 170 23.81 -8.87 17.55
C LEU A 170 25.24 -8.53 17.97
N ARG A 171 25.60 -7.23 18.06
CA ARG A 171 26.91 -6.81 18.59
C ARG A 171 27.12 -7.21 20.05
N LYS A 172 26.06 -7.16 20.87
CA LYS A 172 26.16 -7.39 22.33
C LYS A 172 26.22 -8.87 22.69
N ILE A 173 25.47 -9.74 22.00
CA ILE A 173 25.40 -11.18 22.27
C ILE A 173 26.67 -11.90 21.80
N VAL A 174 27.27 -11.43 20.70
CA VAL A 174 28.43 -12.08 20.07
C VAL A 174 29.78 -11.50 20.54
N GLY A 175 29.75 -10.49 21.41
CA GLY A 175 30.95 -9.79 21.89
C GLY A 175 31.94 -10.62 22.73
N ARG A 176 31.64 -11.89 23.04
CA ARG A 176 32.50 -12.79 23.84
C ARG A 176 33.24 -13.87 23.04
N THR A 177 33.10 -13.91 21.72
CA THR A 177 33.69 -14.98 20.90
C THR A 177 34.34 -14.42 19.64
N SER A 178 35.24 -15.19 19.03
CA SER A 178 35.85 -14.98 17.69
C SER A 178 34.84 -14.74 16.56
N ALA A 179 33.54 -14.83 16.86
CA ALA A 179 32.45 -14.47 15.98
C ALA A 179 32.25 -12.96 15.77
N ARG A 180 33.00 -12.07 16.47
CA ARG A 180 32.98 -10.61 16.24
C ARG A 180 33.19 -10.22 14.78
N THR A 181 33.98 -10.99 14.03
CA THR A 181 34.25 -10.77 12.60
C THR A 181 33.04 -11.11 11.72
N TYR A 182 32.18 -12.05 12.12
CA TYR A 182 31.04 -12.51 11.31
C TYR A 182 29.76 -11.71 11.56
N VAL A 183 29.62 -11.06 12.72
CA VAL A 183 28.45 -10.23 13.07
C VAL A 183 28.08 -9.20 12.02
N PRO A 184 29.04 -8.40 11.48
CA PRO A 184 28.72 -7.39 10.50
C PRO A 184 28.16 -8.00 9.20
N PHE A 185 28.67 -9.13 8.76
CA PHE A 185 28.19 -9.82 7.55
C PHE A 185 26.78 -10.42 7.73
N ILE A 186 26.46 -10.94 8.92
CA ILE A 186 25.09 -11.40 9.22
C ILE A 186 24.12 -10.22 9.20
N SER A 187 24.53 -9.07 9.76
CA SER A 187 23.71 -7.85 9.69
C SER A 187 23.43 -7.44 8.25
N THR A 188 24.39 -7.58 7.34
CA THR A 188 24.22 -7.30 5.91
C THR A 188 23.12 -8.13 5.27
N LEU A 189 23.08 -9.44 5.57
CA LEU A 189 22.03 -10.34 5.06
C LEU A 189 20.65 -9.97 5.60
N ILE A 190 20.58 -9.60 6.89
CA ILE A 190 19.33 -9.18 7.54
C ILE A 190 18.80 -7.89 6.90
N THR A 191 19.67 -6.90 6.62
CA THR A 191 19.26 -5.67 5.94
C THR A 191 18.66 -5.96 4.56
N GLY A 192 19.36 -6.71 3.71
CA GLY A 192 18.84 -7.06 2.38
C GLY A 192 17.50 -7.80 2.47
N PHE A 193 17.33 -8.71 3.44
CA PHE A 193 16.04 -9.37 3.65
C PHE A 193 14.93 -8.37 4.01
N TRP A 194 15.23 -7.40 4.87
CA TRP A 194 14.29 -6.36 5.26
C TRP A 194 13.85 -5.51 4.07
N ASP A 195 14.78 -5.10 3.21
CA ASP A 195 14.45 -4.28 2.03
C ASP A 195 13.60 -5.05 1.03
N ALA A 196 13.89 -6.33 0.82
CA ALA A 196 13.02 -7.19 0.02
C ALA A 196 11.63 -7.35 0.64
N TRP A 197 11.52 -7.45 1.96
CA TRP A 197 10.24 -7.54 2.66
C TRP A 197 9.41 -6.25 2.54
N VAL A 198 10.05 -5.08 2.72
CA VAL A 198 9.43 -3.77 2.52
C VAL A 198 8.97 -3.64 1.08
N GLN A 199 9.83 -3.97 0.11
CA GLN A 199 9.47 -3.96 -1.31
C GLN A 199 8.27 -4.86 -1.61
N ALA A 200 8.22 -6.07 -1.05
CA ALA A 200 7.08 -6.97 -1.22
C ALA A 200 5.79 -6.36 -0.67
N SER A 201 5.88 -5.67 0.46
CA SER A 201 4.75 -4.99 1.09
C SER A 201 4.25 -3.82 0.25
N VAL A 202 5.15 -3.03 -0.34
CA VAL A 202 4.85 -1.92 -1.25
C VAL A 202 4.22 -2.42 -2.54
N LEU A 203 4.82 -3.41 -3.22
CA LEU A 203 4.30 -3.94 -4.48
C LEU A 203 2.94 -4.64 -4.32
N LYS A 204 2.66 -5.21 -3.15
CA LYS A 204 1.36 -5.77 -2.80
C LYS A 204 0.29 -4.69 -2.66
N GLU A 205 0.63 -3.55 -2.08
CA GLU A 205 -0.26 -2.39 -1.95
C GLU A 205 -0.58 -1.79 -3.33
N VAL A 206 0.44 -1.64 -4.18
CA VAL A 206 0.29 -1.16 -5.57
C VAL A 206 -0.69 -2.05 -6.34
N ARG A 207 -0.50 -3.37 -6.31
CA ARG A 207 -1.40 -4.34 -6.95
C ARG A 207 -2.82 -4.20 -6.46
N LEU A 208 -3.02 -4.21 -5.15
CA LEU A 208 -4.36 -4.05 -4.55
C LEU A 208 -5.06 -2.77 -5.01
N ARG A 209 -4.32 -1.65 -5.14
CA ARG A 209 -4.87 -0.38 -5.65
C ARG A 209 -5.26 -0.46 -7.13
N ILE A 210 -4.48 -1.16 -7.94
CA ILE A 210 -4.80 -1.40 -9.36
C ILE A 210 -6.03 -2.29 -9.48
N SER A 211 -6.07 -3.43 -8.79
CA SER A 211 -7.21 -4.35 -8.80
C SER A 211 -8.50 -3.67 -8.32
N ALA A 212 -8.40 -2.85 -7.27
CA ALA A 212 -9.51 -2.05 -6.79
C ALA A 212 -10.03 -1.07 -7.85
N LYS A 213 -9.12 -0.41 -8.59
CA LYS A 213 -9.49 0.54 -9.64
C LYS A 213 -10.18 -0.16 -10.81
N LEU A 214 -9.63 -1.27 -11.31
CA LEU A 214 -10.24 -2.09 -12.37
C LEU A 214 -11.64 -2.54 -11.96
N TYR A 215 -11.77 -3.10 -10.76
CA TYR A 215 -13.07 -3.55 -10.25
C TYR A 215 -14.11 -2.42 -10.16
N ILE A 216 -13.70 -1.23 -9.73
CA ILE A 216 -14.58 -0.06 -9.67
C ILE A 216 -15.01 0.39 -11.07
N LEU A 217 -14.10 0.37 -12.03
CA LEU A 217 -14.41 0.72 -13.41
C LEU A 217 -15.37 -0.30 -14.05
N ASP A 218 -15.26 -1.59 -13.72
CA ASP A 218 -16.24 -2.62 -14.10
C ASP A 218 -17.63 -2.31 -13.52
N VAL A 219 -17.71 -1.97 -12.22
CA VAL A 219 -18.98 -1.61 -11.56
C VAL A 219 -19.61 -0.39 -12.21
N ILE A 220 -18.83 0.66 -12.49
CA ILE A 220 -19.31 1.87 -13.17
C ILE A 220 -19.79 1.54 -14.59
N SER A 221 -19.07 0.67 -15.30
CA SER A 221 -19.44 0.28 -16.66
C SER A 221 -20.75 -0.51 -16.67
N ALA A 222 -20.94 -1.42 -15.70
CA ALA A 222 -22.20 -2.15 -15.52
C ALA A 222 -23.37 -1.22 -15.15
N LEU A 223 -23.14 -0.22 -14.30
CA LEU A 223 -24.16 0.80 -13.98
C LEU A 223 -24.57 1.58 -15.23
N LYS A 224 -23.63 2.03 -16.06
CA LYS A 224 -23.94 2.78 -17.30
C LYS A 224 -24.72 1.95 -18.33
N GLN A 225 -24.56 0.64 -18.33
CA GLN A 225 -25.25 -0.27 -19.25
C GLN A 225 -26.61 -0.75 -18.73
N SER A 226 -26.88 -0.55 -17.45
CA SER A 226 -28.14 -0.92 -16.81
C SER A 226 -28.97 0.32 -16.51
N ASP A 227 -30.28 0.14 -16.35
CA ASP A 227 -31.17 1.15 -15.78
C ASP A 227 -31.56 0.70 -14.36
N PRO A 228 -30.63 0.81 -13.38
CA PRO A 228 -30.87 0.30 -12.04
C PRO A 228 -31.94 1.13 -11.32
N SER A 229 -32.69 0.47 -10.44
CA SER A 229 -33.62 1.16 -9.56
C SER A 229 -32.91 2.19 -8.68
N GLN A 230 -33.59 3.27 -8.32
CA GLN A 230 -33.01 4.30 -7.44
C GLN A 230 -32.66 3.75 -6.05
N ASP A 231 -33.41 2.74 -5.58
CA ASP A 231 -33.13 2.03 -4.33
C ASP A 231 -31.84 1.20 -4.42
N TYR A 232 -31.56 0.58 -5.58
CA TYR A 232 -30.31 -0.12 -5.82
C TYR A 232 -29.11 0.83 -5.80
N VAL A 233 -29.21 1.96 -6.53
CA VAL A 233 -28.14 2.96 -6.58
C VAL A 233 -27.85 3.53 -5.19
N THR A 234 -28.90 3.84 -4.44
CA THR A 234 -28.77 4.32 -3.05
C THR A 234 -28.12 3.27 -2.15
N SER A 235 -28.50 2.00 -2.29
CA SER A 235 -27.93 0.90 -1.52
C SER A 235 -26.46 0.64 -1.87
N LEU A 236 -26.09 0.81 -3.15
CA LEU A 236 -24.71 0.74 -3.60
C LEU A 236 -23.87 1.88 -3.02
N ALA A 237 -24.35 3.12 -3.08
CA ALA A 237 -23.68 4.27 -2.50
C ALA A 237 -23.46 4.07 -0.99
N ARG A 238 -24.49 3.62 -0.26
CA ARG A 238 -24.38 3.27 1.17
C ARG A 238 -23.37 2.16 1.42
N THR A 239 -23.31 1.13 0.57
CA THR A 239 -22.31 0.05 0.68
C THR A 239 -20.89 0.61 0.65
N VAL A 240 -20.61 1.52 -0.29
CA VAL A 240 -19.29 2.14 -0.43
C VAL A 240 -18.98 3.05 0.77
N ALA A 241 -19.94 3.87 1.20
CA ALA A 241 -19.79 4.77 2.36
C ALA A 241 -19.57 4.00 3.67
N VAL A 242 -20.36 2.96 3.93
CA VAL A 242 -20.21 2.07 5.08
C VAL A 242 -18.84 1.39 5.06
N ARG A 243 -18.36 0.94 3.89
CA ARG A 243 -17.00 0.39 3.76
C ARG A 243 -15.95 1.43 4.16
N ILE A 244 -16.01 2.65 3.63
CA ILE A 244 -15.04 3.72 3.95
C ILE A 244 -15.01 3.99 5.47
N GLU A 245 -16.18 4.11 6.10
CA GLU A 245 -16.28 4.41 7.53
C GLU A 245 -15.81 3.25 8.41
N LEU A 246 -16.24 2.02 8.13
CA LEU A 246 -15.87 0.84 8.92
C LEU A 246 -14.36 0.61 8.94
N PHE A 247 -13.68 0.85 7.81
CA PHE A 247 -12.26 0.55 7.67
C PHE A 247 -11.36 1.61 8.29
N GLY A 248 -11.91 2.77 8.66
CA GLY A 248 -11.12 3.78 9.34
C GLY A 248 -10.07 4.46 8.44
N ASN A 249 -10.16 4.29 7.12
CA ASN A 249 -9.10 4.62 6.17
C ASN A 249 -9.67 5.21 4.89
N TYR A 250 -9.17 6.38 4.52
CA TYR A 250 -9.44 6.95 3.20
C TYR A 250 -8.89 6.03 2.11
N ASN A 251 -9.63 5.93 1.00
CA ASN A 251 -9.24 5.16 -0.17
C ASN A 251 -9.71 5.89 -1.42
N ALA A 252 -8.77 6.48 -2.16
CA ALA A 252 -9.05 7.27 -3.35
C ALA A 252 -9.92 6.55 -4.40
N ASN A 253 -9.81 5.23 -4.52
CA ASN A 253 -10.61 4.46 -5.49
C ASN A 253 -12.10 4.42 -5.08
N LEU A 254 -12.39 4.29 -3.78
CA LEU A 254 -13.77 4.28 -3.30
C LEU A 254 -14.42 5.66 -3.33
N ASP A 255 -13.65 6.70 -3.04
CA ASP A 255 -14.09 8.08 -3.20
C ASP A 255 -14.44 8.37 -4.66
N TYR A 256 -13.59 7.92 -5.60
CA TYR A 256 -13.88 7.97 -7.03
C TYR A 256 -15.18 7.24 -7.39
N LEU A 257 -15.44 6.04 -6.86
CA LEU A 257 -16.69 5.31 -7.11
C LEU A 257 -17.91 6.10 -6.62
N LEU A 258 -17.86 6.67 -5.41
CA LEU A 258 -18.96 7.49 -4.88
C LEU A 258 -19.24 8.72 -5.74
N ASN A 259 -18.19 9.45 -6.12
CA ASN A 259 -18.32 10.61 -7.01
C ASN A 259 -18.93 10.22 -8.37
N GLN A 260 -18.55 9.07 -8.91
CA GLN A 260 -19.11 8.58 -10.18
C GLN A 260 -20.58 8.18 -10.05
N ILE A 261 -20.97 7.53 -8.96
CA ILE A 261 -22.38 7.20 -8.70
C ILE A 261 -23.23 8.48 -8.63
N GLU A 262 -22.79 9.49 -7.88
CA GLU A 262 -23.53 10.76 -7.78
C GLU A 262 -23.59 11.52 -9.11
N SER A 263 -22.52 11.48 -9.90
CA SER A 263 -22.50 12.11 -11.23
C SER A 263 -23.47 11.45 -12.22
N LEU A 264 -23.68 10.14 -12.11
CA LEU A 264 -24.56 9.39 -13.00
C LEU A 264 -26.03 9.44 -12.54
N TYR A 265 -26.27 9.53 -11.24
CA TYR A 265 -27.60 9.46 -10.65
C TYR A 265 -27.79 10.59 -9.62
N SER A 266 -27.75 11.84 -10.11
CA SER A 266 -27.85 13.03 -9.27
C SER A 266 -29.08 12.98 -8.36
N GLY A 267 -28.86 13.19 -7.06
CA GLY A 267 -29.92 13.16 -6.05
C GLY A 267 -30.18 11.79 -5.41
N SER A 268 -29.52 10.71 -5.84
CA SER A 268 -29.54 9.42 -5.12
C SER A 268 -28.77 9.48 -3.78
N VAL A 269 -27.90 10.48 -3.62
CA VAL A 269 -27.07 10.70 -2.41
C VAL A 269 -27.65 11.84 -1.53
N SER A 270 -28.93 12.20 -1.71
CA SER A 270 -29.62 13.38 -1.11
C SER A 270 -29.69 13.47 0.43
N ASN A 271 -29.00 12.61 1.19
CA ASN A 271 -28.86 12.74 2.65
C ASN A 271 -27.44 12.34 3.07
N GLN A 272 -26.48 13.24 2.78
CA GLN A 272 -25.05 13.00 2.95
C GLN A 272 -24.67 12.59 4.38
N ASP A 273 -25.33 13.17 5.38
CA ASP A 273 -25.07 12.92 6.81
C ASP A 273 -25.50 11.53 7.31
N LYS A 274 -26.21 10.73 6.50
CA LYS A 274 -26.72 9.39 6.90
C LYS A 274 -26.24 8.25 6.01
N LEU A 275 -25.41 8.52 4.99
CA LEU A 275 -24.96 7.52 4.02
C LEU A 275 -24.14 6.38 4.63
N PHE A 276 -23.47 6.65 5.74
CA PHE A 276 -22.54 5.72 6.39
C PHE A 276 -23.22 4.90 7.50
N GLU A 277 -24.50 5.15 7.81
CA GLU A 277 -25.21 4.37 8.83
C GLU A 277 -25.43 2.92 8.38
N THR A 278 -24.76 1.99 9.06
CA THR A 278 -24.85 0.55 8.77
C THR A 278 -26.28 0.02 8.88
N SER A 279 -27.08 0.57 9.80
CA SER A 279 -28.51 0.25 9.94
C SER A 279 -29.31 0.60 8.70
N LEU A 280 -29.17 1.83 8.18
CA LEU A 280 -29.89 2.30 6.99
C LEU A 280 -29.44 1.57 5.72
N PHE A 281 -28.16 1.18 5.65
CA PHE A 281 -27.68 0.30 4.59
C PHE A 281 -28.43 -1.04 4.61
N LEU A 282 -28.50 -1.71 5.77
CA LEU A 282 -29.15 -3.01 5.90
C LEU A 282 -30.66 -2.94 5.66
N GLU A 283 -31.32 -1.86 6.12
CA GLU A 283 -32.73 -1.63 5.85
C GLU A 283 -32.97 -1.46 4.34
N GLY A 284 -32.17 -0.63 3.67
CA GLY A 284 -32.24 -0.44 2.21
C GLY A 284 -32.00 -1.75 1.46
N TYR A 285 -31.01 -2.53 1.90
CA TYR A 285 -30.69 -3.84 1.32
C TYR A 285 -31.90 -4.80 1.35
N THR A 286 -32.63 -4.87 2.46
CA THR A 286 -33.80 -5.77 2.57
C THR A 286 -34.97 -5.41 1.66
N LYS A 287 -35.04 -4.16 1.18
CA LYS A 287 -36.10 -3.68 0.28
C LYS A 287 -35.82 -3.99 -1.19
N LEU A 288 -34.59 -4.37 -1.53
CA LEU A 288 -34.17 -4.70 -2.89
C LEU A 288 -34.75 -6.04 -3.36
N SER A 289 -34.88 -6.22 -4.67
CA SER A 289 -35.21 -7.52 -5.26
C SER A 289 -34.12 -8.57 -4.99
N ALA A 290 -34.44 -9.86 -5.08
CA ALA A 290 -33.47 -10.93 -4.82
C ALA A 290 -32.21 -10.86 -5.72
N ILE A 291 -32.37 -10.39 -6.95
CA ILE A 291 -31.28 -10.21 -7.92
C ILE A 291 -30.38 -9.04 -7.48
N GLU A 292 -30.97 -7.91 -7.13
CA GLU A 292 -30.27 -6.73 -6.62
C GLU A 292 -29.55 -7.01 -5.30
N GLN A 293 -30.19 -7.74 -4.37
CA GLN A 293 -29.59 -8.19 -3.11
C GLN A 293 -28.37 -9.08 -3.36
N LYS A 294 -28.44 -9.98 -4.34
CA LYS A 294 -27.31 -10.82 -4.74
C LYS A 294 -26.17 -9.98 -5.31
N ASN A 295 -26.47 -9.00 -6.15
CA ASN A 295 -25.47 -8.12 -6.74
C ASN A 295 -24.79 -7.23 -5.67
N ILE A 296 -25.57 -6.57 -4.81
CA ILE A 296 -25.02 -5.75 -3.71
C ILE A 296 -24.19 -6.58 -2.74
N SER A 297 -24.60 -7.80 -2.37
CA SER A 297 -23.80 -8.65 -1.50
C SER A 297 -22.48 -9.08 -2.14
N GLN A 298 -22.45 -9.37 -3.45
CA GLN A 298 -21.22 -9.64 -4.18
C GLN A 298 -20.30 -8.42 -4.22
N ILE A 299 -20.86 -7.23 -4.47
CA ILE A 299 -20.11 -5.98 -4.49
C ILE A 299 -19.54 -5.67 -3.10
N ALA A 300 -20.36 -5.74 -2.06
CA ALA A 300 -19.94 -5.55 -0.68
C ALA A 300 -18.81 -6.53 -0.29
N CYS A 301 -18.94 -7.82 -0.65
CA CYS A 301 -17.91 -8.82 -0.40
C CYS A 301 -16.57 -8.42 -1.02
N ARG A 302 -16.57 -8.01 -2.29
CA ARG A 302 -15.37 -7.58 -3.02
C ARG A 302 -14.75 -6.31 -2.45
N LEU A 303 -15.58 -5.29 -2.16
CA LEU A 303 -15.11 -4.03 -1.57
C LEU A 303 -14.50 -4.22 -0.17
N MET A 304 -15.05 -5.15 0.62
CA MET A 304 -14.52 -5.54 1.92
C MET A 304 -13.23 -6.39 1.78
N ALA A 305 -13.12 -7.21 0.73
CA ALA A 305 -11.94 -8.02 0.45
C ALA A 305 -10.69 -7.17 0.12
N LEU A 306 -10.89 -5.91 -0.30
CA LEU A 306 -9.82 -4.91 -0.49
C LEU A 306 -9.14 -4.47 0.82
N LYS A 307 -9.50 -5.02 2.00
CA LYS A 307 -8.83 -4.70 3.26
C LYS A 307 -7.42 -5.30 3.32
N ARG A 308 -6.45 -4.47 3.68
CA ARG A 308 -5.15 -4.95 4.16
C ARG A 308 -5.29 -5.38 5.64
N GLY A 309 -5.15 -6.69 5.91
CA GLY A 309 -5.25 -7.26 7.27
C GLY A 309 -6.58 -7.97 7.58
N LEU A 310 -6.75 -8.36 8.84
CA LEU A 310 -7.91 -9.11 9.31
C LEU A 310 -9.16 -8.22 9.42
N LEU A 311 -10.33 -8.84 9.25
CA LEU A 311 -11.60 -8.17 9.48
C LEU A 311 -11.84 -7.97 10.98
N SER A 312 -12.38 -6.79 11.34
CA SER A 312 -12.86 -6.51 12.70
C SER A 312 -14.14 -7.30 13.01
N LYS A 313 -14.56 -7.33 14.27
CA LYS A 313 -15.82 -7.98 14.67
C LYS A 313 -17.02 -7.33 13.95
N GLU A 314 -17.07 -6.00 13.92
CA GLU A 314 -18.13 -5.25 13.24
C GLU A 314 -18.19 -5.56 11.73
N GLU A 315 -17.05 -5.64 11.05
CA GLU A 315 -17.00 -5.95 9.62
C GLU A 315 -17.51 -7.37 9.34
N LYS A 316 -17.17 -8.34 10.20
CA LYS A 316 -17.68 -9.71 10.09
C LYS A 316 -19.18 -9.78 10.34
N GLU A 317 -19.71 -8.99 11.28
CA GLU A 317 -21.15 -8.92 11.52
C GLU A 317 -21.91 -8.38 10.30
N VAL A 318 -21.37 -7.37 9.62
CA VAL A 318 -21.97 -6.85 8.38
C VAL A 318 -21.97 -7.91 7.28
N LEU A 319 -20.87 -8.63 7.07
CA LEU A 319 -20.82 -9.72 6.08
C LEU A 319 -21.83 -10.83 6.38
N LYS A 320 -21.97 -11.22 7.66
CA LYS A 320 -22.97 -12.20 8.09
C LYS A 320 -24.39 -11.74 7.78
N LYS A 321 -24.72 -10.47 8.06
CA LYS A 321 -26.04 -9.89 7.76
C LYS A 321 -26.33 -9.80 6.26
N LEU A 322 -25.30 -9.83 5.41
CA LEU A 322 -25.42 -9.92 3.95
C LEU A 322 -25.40 -11.36 3.42
N ASN A 323 -25.51 -12.37 4.29
CA ASN A 323 -25.43 -13.79 3.93
C ASN A 323 -24.14 -14.19 3.21
N ILE A 324 -23.03 -13.51 3.53
CA ILE A 324 -21.70 -13.81 3.00
C ILE A 324 -20.96 -14.70 4.02
N ASP A 325 -20.65 -15.92 3.60
CA ASP A 325 -19.86 -16.85 4.39
C ASP A 325 -18.35 -16.56 4.32
N ASP A 326 -17.61 -16.95 5.37
CA ASP A 326 -16.16 -16.74 5.51
C ASP A 326 -15.37 -17.41 4.37
N SER A 327 -15.86 -18.55 3.87
CA SER A 327 -15.28 -19.27 2.73
C SER A 327 -15.32 -18.42 1.45
N LYS A 328 -16.48 -17.86 1.12
CA LYS A 328 -16.69 -16.99 -0.05
C LYS A 328 -15.83 -15.74 0.03
N PHE A 329 -15.76 -15.14 1.22
CA PHE A 329 -14.92 -13.97 1.45
C PHE A 329 -13.43 -14.27 1.20
N THR A 330 -12.95 -15.42 1.68
CA THR A 330 -11.54 -15.84 1.51
C THR A 330 -11.19 -16.04 0.04
N ILE A 331 -12.08 -16.68 -0.73
CA ILE A 331 -11.89 -16.87 -2.19
C ILE A 331 -11.82 -15.53 -2.91
N GLN A 332 -12.75 -14.60 -2.63
CA GLN A 332 -12.75 -13.27 -3.26
C GLN A 332 -11.49 -12.48 -2.88
N ARG A 333 -11.02 -12.62 -1.63
CA ARG A 333 -9.77 -12.00 -1.19
C ARG A 333 -8.56 -12.53 -1.95
N HIS A 334 -8.47 -13.83 -2.20
CA HIS A 334 -7.38 -14.37 -3.01
C HIS A 334 -7.45 -13.86 -4.46
N ALA A 335 -8.65 -13.81 -5.07
CA ALA A 335 -8.85 -13.31 -6.42
C ALA A 335 -8.47 -11.83 -6.59
N MET A 336 -8.74 -10.99 -5.58
CA MET A 336 -8.33 -9.58 -5.60
C MET A 336 -6.82 -9.38 -5.43
N MET A 337 -6.10 -10.39 -4.97
CA MET A 337 -4.65 -10.34 -4.69
C MET A 337 -3.81 -11.05 -5.76
N SER A 338 -4.47 -11.71 -6.73
CA SER A 338 -3.82 -12.42 -7.84
C SER A 338 -3.60 -11.55 -9.09
N TYR A 339 -3.98 -10.27 -9.03
CA TYR A 339 -3.60 -9.25 -10.01
C TYR A 339 -2.23 -8.66 -9.68
#